data_AF-V2YB42-F1
#
_entry.id   AF-V2YB42-F1
#
_cell.length_a   1.000
_cell.length_b   1.000
_cell.length_c   1.000
_cell.angle_alpha   90.00
_cell.angle_beta   90.00
_cell.angle_gamma   90.00
#
_symmetry.space_group_name_H-M   'P 1'
#
loop_
_entity.id
_entity.type
_entity.pdbx_description
1 polymer ?
#
loop_
_entity_poly.entity_id
_entity_poly.type
_entity_poly.pdbx_seq_one_letter_code
_entity_poly.pdbx_strand_id
1 'polypeptide(L)'
;MGLRDFIRAIREYPAALAELRRTQQALERSEQTCAALRDEAGERADHERFLTSQLAAVQTALVGFCPRLSSLEDMKRFYDTVSPSLDASGFTLYRMAKELTGIDVSSFFPYEDSRGLFTEADGRQLLRWLTAAHFHAVDWSIVPGTTYERAALREVDTAAPEYREFERQLYEKVLERMGFQHLLTPDRDEASRVPRHPLPQPKRGDTR
;
A
#
# COMPACT_ATOMS: atom_id res chain seq x y z
N MET A 1 71.69 7.67 -7.15
CA MET A 1 71.26 7.16 -8.46
C MET A 1 72.50 6.86 -9.29
N GLY A 2 72.82 5.58 -9.51
CA GLY A 2 74.01 5.19 -10.28
C GLY A 2 73.71 5.08 -11.78
N LEU A 3 74.74 5.09 -12.63
CA LEU A 3 74.64 4.93 -14.09
C LEU A 3 73.82 3.69 -14.53
N ARG A 4 73.90 2.60 -13.74
CA ARG A 4 73.11 1.37 -13.96
C ARG A 4 71.60 1.61 -13.80
N ASP A 5 71.18 2.43 -12.84
CA ASP A 5 69.76 2.72 -12.61
C ASP A 5 69.18 3.54 -13.76
N PHE A 6 69.97 4.48 -14.30
CA PHE A 6 69.60 5.24 -15.49
C PHE A 6 69.42 4.36 -16.72
N ILE A 7 70.36 3.44 -16.98
CA ILE A 7 70.28 2.53 -18.13
C ILE A 7 69.08 1.58 -18.00
N ARG A 8 68.76 1.11 -16.78
CA ARG A 8 67.57 0.31 -16.50
C ARG A 8 66.29 1.09 -16.74
N ALA A 9 66.19 2.32 -16.22
CA ALA A 9 65.04 3.19 -16.43
C ALA A 9 64.78 3.48 -17.91
N ILE A 10 65.83 3.68 -18.72
CA ILE A 10 65.70 3.90 -20.17
C ILE A 10 65.15 2.65 -20.88
N ARG A 11 65.54 1.45 -20.44
CA ARG A 11 65.03 0.18 -21.00
C ARG A 11 63.58 -0.09 -20.62
N GLU A 12 63.16 0.29 -19.42
CA GLU A 12 61.81 0.06 -18.89
C GLU A 12 60.82 1.16 -19.30
N TYR A 13 61.30 2.36 -19.64
CA TYR A 13 60.50 3.50 -20.11
C TYR A 13 59.48 3.17 -21.21
N PRO A 14 59.82 2.44 -22.31
CA PRO A 14 58.83 2.10 -23.34
C PRO A 14 57.72 1.17 -22.83
N ALA A 15 58.02 0.28 -21.87
CA ALA A 15 57.02 -0.59 -21.25
C ALA A 15 56.06 0.23 -20.36
N ALA A 16 56.61 1.13 -19.54
CA ALA A 16 55.82 2.05 -18.71
C ALA A 16 54.94 2.98 -19.57
N LEU A 17 55.46 3.45 -20.72
CA LEU A 17 54.69 4.25 -21.68
C LEU A 17 53.56 3.44 -22.32
N ALA A 18 53.78 2.16 -22.63
CA ALA A 18 52.76 1.28 -23.16
C ALA A 18 51.65 0.98 -22.12
N GLU A 19 52.02 0.79 -20.85
CA GLU A 19 51.06 0.64 -19.74
C GLU A 19 50.25 1.91 -19.53
N LEU A 20 50.89 3.09 -19.52
CA LEU A 20 50.20 4.38 -19.41
C LEU A 20 49.19 4.57 -20.55
N ARG A 21 49.54 4.20 -21.78
CA ARG A 21 48.60 4.26 -22.91
C ARG A 21 47.43 3.30 -22.75
N ARG A 22 47.66 2.09 -22.24
CA ARG A 22 46.59 1.12 -21.97
C ARG A 22 45.65 1.61 -20.88
N THR A 23 46.17 2.19 -19.81
CA THR A 23 45.33 2.74 -18.73
C THR A 23 44.56 3.98 -19.19
N GLN A 24 45.15 4.85 -20.01
CA GLN A 24 44.45 5.96 -20.64
C GLN A 24 43.30 5.48 -21.52
N GLN A 25 43.53 4.51 -22.39
CA GLN A 25 42.47 3.93 -23.22
C GLN A 25 41.37 3.25 -22.40
N ALA A 26 41.74 2.57 -21.30
CA ALA A 26 40.77 1.97 -20.40
C ALA A 26 39.94 3.04 -19.66
N LEU A 27 40.56 4.15 -19.24
CA LEU A 27 39.90 5.27 -18.60
C LEU A 27 38.92 5.94 -19.57
N GLU A 28 39.33 6.24 -20.80
CA GLU A 28 38.46 6.82 -21.84
C GLU A 28 37.24 5.93 -22.12
N ARG A 29 37.44 4.60 -22.22
CA ARG A 29 36.33 3.65 -22.38
C ARG A 29 35.39 3.66 -21.17
N SER A 30 35.94 3.73 -19.96
CA SER A 30 35.15 3.82 -18.73
C SER A 30 34.35 5.12 -18.69
N GLU A 31 34.96 6.26 -19.05
CA GLU A 31 34.30 7.56 -19.09
C GLU A 31 33.16 7.59 -20.11
N GLN A 32 33.38 7.03 -21.31
CA GLN A 32 32.34 6.87 -22.33
C GLN A 32 31.17 6.02 -21.83
N THR A 33 31.48 4.90 -21.16
CA THR A 33 30.45 4.03 -20.57
C THR A 33 29.68 4.76 -19.47
N CYS A 34 30.37 5.50 -18.59
CA CYS A 34 29.74 6.30 -17.56
C CYS A 34 28.87 7.41 -18.13
N ALA A 35 29.27 8.05 -19.24
CA ALA A 35 28.47 9.05 -19.92
C ALA A 35 27.18 8.44 -20.47
N ALA A 36 27.28 7.32 -21.20
CA ALA A 36 26.11 6.62 -21.73
C ALA A 36 25.13 6.18 -20.62
N LEU A 37 25.64 5.64 -19.52
CA LEU A 37 24.80 5.26 -18.37
C LEU A 37 24.12 6.46 -17.69
N ARG A 38 24.77 7.62 -17.65
CA ARG A 38 24.15 8.85 -17.12
C ARG A 38 23.04 9.34 -18.02
N ASP A 39 23.22 9.27 -19.34
CA ASP A 39 22.21 9.66 -20.30
C ASP A 39 20.98 8.74 -20.19
N GLU A 40 21.19 7.41 -20.15
CA GLU A 40 20.12 6.44 -19.92
C GLU A 40 19.39 6.66 -18.58
N ALA A 41 20.12 6.96 -17.51
CA ALA A 41 19.53 7.26 -16.21
C ALA A 41 18.72 8.58 -16.26
N GLY A 42 19.19 9.56 -17.01
CA GLY A 42 18.46 10.80 -17.28
C GLY A 42 17.13 10.55 -17.99
N GLU A 43 17.15 9.77 -19.06
CA GLU A 43 15.94 9.39 -19.82
C GLU A 43 14.92 8.63 -18.95
N ARG A 44 15.39 7.69 -18.11
CA ARG A 44 14.52 6.99 -17.16
C ARG A 44 13.90 7.95 -16.14
N ALA A 45 14.69 8.87 -15.58
CA ALA A 45 14.20 9.86 -14.64
C ALA A 45 13.17 10.81 -15.28
N ASP A 46 13.38 11.21 -16.54
CA ASP A 46 12.39 12.00 -17.29
C ASP A 46 11.10 11.23 -17.53
N HIS A 47 11.20 9.94 -17.86
CA HIS A 47 10.02 9.08 -18.04
C HIS A 47 9.25 8.91 -16.73
N GLU A 48 9.93 8.67 -15.60
CA GLU A 48 9.30 8.59 -14.28
C GLU A 48 8.60 9.89 -13.90
N ARG A 49 9.23 11.05 -14.15
CA ARG A 49 8.61 12.36 -13.94
C ARG A 49 7.34 12.53 -14.78
N PHE A 50 7.39 12.12 -16.05
CA PHE A 50 6.25 12.19 -16.96
C PHE A 50 5.09 11.29 -16.54
N LEU A 51 5.36 10.05 -16.12
CA LEU A 51 4.32 9.15 -15.61
C LEU A 51 3.72 9.68 -14.31
N THR A 52 4.55 10.24 -13.43
CA THR A 52 4.09 10.87 -12.19
C THR A 52 3.17 12.05 -12.46
N SER A 53 3.51 12.93 -13.42
CA SER A 53 2.67 14.07 -13.77
C SER A 53 1.36 13.64 -14.45
N GLN A 54 1.39 12.62 -15.30
CA GLN A 54 0.18 12.02 -15.87
C GLN A 54 -0.74 11.44 -14.79
N LEU A 55 -0.18 10.68 -13.85
CA LEU A 55 -0.97 10.11 -12.74
C LEU A 55 -1.61 11.22 -11.89
N ALA A 56 -0.87 12.29 -11.59
CA ALA A 56 -1.40 13.45 -10.85
C ALA A 56 -2.54 14.16 -11.62
N ALA A 57 -2.42 14.28 -12.94
CA ALA A 57 -3.47 14.86 -13.78
C ALA A 57 -4.72 13.97 -13.81
N VAL A 58 -4.55 12.65 -13.95
CA VAL A 58 -5.65 11.69 -13.89
C VAL A 58 -6.31 11.70 -12.52
N GLN A 59 -5.54 11.74 -11.43
CA GLN A 59 -6.08 11.82 -10.07
C GLN A 59 -6.91 13.11 -9.89
N THR A 60 -6.42 14.24 -10.39
CA THR A 60 -7.14 15.52 -10.36
C THR A 60 -8.44 15.45 -11.17
N ALA A 61 -8.40 14.86 -12.37
CA ALA A 61 -9.59 14.64 -13.17
C ALA A 61 -10.59 13.72 -12.45
N LEU A 62 -10.11 12.65 -11.83
CA LEU A 62 -10.94 11.69 -11.09
C LEU A 62 -11.65 12.36 -9.91
N VAL A 63 -10.95 13.23 -9.16
CA VAL A 63 -11.58 14.04 -8.09
C VAL A 63 -12.62 15.03 -8.65
N GLY A 64 -12.38 15.61 -9.83
CA GLY A 64 -13.29 16.57 -10.45
C GLY A 64 -14.53 15.95 -11.11
N PHE A 65 -14.41 14.73 -11.63
CA PHE A 65 -15.46 14.08 -12.45
C PHE A 65 -16.16 12.89 -11.77
N CYS A 66 -15.54 12.23 -10.78
CA CYS A 66 -16.19 11.10 -10.11
C CYS A 66 -17.18 11.57 -9.03
N PRO A 67 -18.36 10.93 -8.92
CA PRO A 67 -19.25 11.16 -7.79
C PRO A 67 -18.57 10.72 -6.49
N ARG A 68 -18.86 11.41 -5.38
CA ARG A 68 -18.36 11.00 -4.07
C ARG A 68 -18.96 9.65 -3.68
N LEU A 69 -18.09 8.73 -3.25
CA LEU A 69 -18.44 7.42 -2.75
C LEU A 69 -19.08 7.57 -1.37
N SER A 70 -20.41 7.47 -1.33
CA SER A 70 -21.21 7.65 -0.10
C SER A 70 -22.02 6.40 0.25
N SER A 71 -22.34 5.56 -0.73
CA SER A 71 -22.99 4.27 -0.52
C SER A 71 -21.94 3.16 -0.37
N LEU A 72 -22.22 2.18 0.49
CA LEU A 72 -21.46 0.95 0.61
C LEU A 72 -21.32 0.23 -0.74
N GLU A 73 -22.40 0.15 -1.52
CA GLU A 73 -22.40 -0.51 -2.83
C GLU A 73 -21.45 0.18 -3.82
N ASP A 74 -21.39 1.51 -3.79
CA ASP A 74 -20.47 2.28 -4.64
C ASP A 74 -19.02 2.05 -4.23
N MET A 75 -18.73 2.02 -2.92
CA MET A 75 -17.39 1.71 -2.40
C MET A 75 -16.95 0.30 -2.80
N LYS A 76 -17.84 -0.70 -2.68
CA LYS A 76 -17.58 -2.09 -3.10
C LYS A 76 -17.30 -2.19 -4.58
N ARG A 77 -18.16 -1.59 -5.41
CA ARG A 77 -18.00 -1.57 -6.87
C ARG A 77 -16.70 -0.89 -7.29
N PHE A 78 -16.36 0.22 -6.64
CA PHE A 78 -15.12 0.93 -6.89
C PHE A 78 -13.90 0.07 -6.51
N TYR A 79 -13.91 -0.53 -5.31
CA TYR A 79 -12.88 -1.47 -4.89
C TYR A 79 -12.73 -2.63 -5.88
N ASP A 80 -13.83 -3.28 -6.29
CA ASP A 80 -13.77 -4.41 -7.22
C ASP A 80 -13.18 -4.01 -8.58
N THR A 81 -13.36 -2.75 -9.00
CA THR A 81 -12.77 -2.19 -10.23
C THR A 81 -11.25 -2.00 -10.11
N VAL A 82 -10.76 -1.53 -8.96
CA VAL A 82 -9.33 -1.24 -8.76
C VAL A 82 -8.53 -2.42 -8.19
N SER A 83 -9.21 -3.38 -7.56
CA SER A 83 -8.59 -4.50 -6.85
C SER A 83 -7.70 -5.38 -7.74
N PRO A 84 -8.00 -5.66 -9.03
CA PRO A 84 -7.12 -6.49 -9.85
C PRO A 84 -5.72 -5.89 -10.02
N SER A 85 -5.60 -4.56 -9.98
CA SER A 85 -4.32 -3.86 -10.13
C SER A 85 -3.65 -3.54 -8.79
N LEU A 86 -4.43 -3.23 -7.76
CA LEU A 86 -3.91 -2.72 -6.47
C LEU A 86 -3.93 -3.75 -5.33
N ASP A 87 -4.78 -4.77 -5.43
CA ASP A 87 -5.01 -5.76 -4.37
C ASP A 87 -5.53 -7.09 -4.93
N ALA A 88 -4.83 -7.64 -5.93
CA ALA A 88 -5.31 -8.79 -6.70
C ALA A 88 -5.68 -9.98 -5.82
N SER A 89 -4.87 -10.26 -4.79
CA SER A 89 -5.08 -11.34 -3.82
C SER A 89 -5.92 -10.91 -2.61
N GLY A 90 -6.37 -9.66 -2.49
CA GLY A 90 -7.20 -9.19 -1.38
C GLY A 90 -6.48 -9.04 -0.03
N PHE A 91 -5.15 -8.98 0.00
CA PHE A 91 -4.39 -8.88 1.25
C PHE A 91 -4.53 -7.51 1.91
N THR A 92 -4.72 -6.45 1.14
CA THR A 92 -4.99 -5.12 1.70
C THR A 92 -6.33 -5.11 2.40
N LEU A 93 -7.36 -5.66 1.76
CA LEU A 93 -8.68 -5.86 2.35
C LEU A 93 -8.62 -6.69 3.65
N TYR A 94 -7.94 -7.84 3.62
CA TYR A 94 -7.74 -8.66 4.82
C TYR A 94 -7.03 -7.91 5.95
N ARG A 95 -5.94 -7.21 5.63
CA ARG A 95 -5.16 -6.48 6.64
C ARG A 95 -5.99 -5.41 7.33
N MET A 96 -6.79 -4.64 6.57
CA MET A 96 -7.67 -3.64 7.17
C MET A 96 -8.75 -4.28 8.04
N ALA A 97 -9.30 -5.44 7.63
CA ALA A 97 -10.24 -6.19 8.46
C ALA A 97 -9.60 -6.71 9.75
N LYS A 98 -8.34 -7.18 9.69
CA LYS A 98 -7.55 -7.57 10.85
C LYS A 98 -7.27 -6.41 11.79
N GLU A 99 -6.94 -5.23 11.26
CA GLU A 99 -6.76 -4.02 12.07
C GLU A 99 -8.07 -3.55 12.74
N LEU A 100 -9.19 -3.66 12.04
CA LEU A 100 -10.51 -3.30 12.56
C LEU A 100 -11.02 -4.24 13.65
N THR A 101 -10.88 -5.55 13.44
CA THR A 101 -11.41 -6.56 14.37
C THR A 101 -10.42 -6.93 15.47
N GLY A 102 -9.12 -6.70 15.27
CA GLY A 102 -8.05 -7.15 16.14
C GLY A 102 -7.84 -8.68 16.14
N ILE A 103 -8.53 -9.42 15.27
CA ILE A 103 -8.49 -10.88 15.24
C ILE A 103 -7.33 -11.34 14.36
N ASP A 104 -6.43 -12.14 14.93
CA ASP A 104 -5.43 -12.87 14.17
C ASP A 104 -5.96 -14.27 13.82
N VAL A 105 -6.20 -14.53 12.52
CA VAL A 105 -6.79 -15.79 12.03
C VAL A 105 -5.94 -17.01 12.43
N SER A 106 -4.62 -16.96 12.27
CA SER A 106 -3.72 -18.05 12.67
C SER A 106 -3.84 -18.39 14.16
N SER A 107 -3.88 -17.38 15.02
CA SER A 107 -4.02 -17.58 16.47
C SER A 107 -5.42 -18.05 16.87
N PHE A 108 -6.46 -17.60 16.17
CA PHE A 108 -7.85 -17.95 16.46
C PHE A 108 -8.21 -19.38 15.99
N PHE A 109 -7.56 -19.87 14.95
CA PHE A 109 -7.80 -21.18 14.35
C PHE A 109 -6.54 -22.06 14.39
N PRO A 110 -6.07 -22.48 15.57
CA PRO A 110 -4.78 -23.14 15.73
C PRO A 110 -4.74 -24.53 15.07
N TYR A 111 -5.86 -25.24 15.03
CA TYR A 111 -5.95 -26.55 14.37
C TYR A 111 -5.80 -26.41 12.86
N GLU A 112 -6.53 -25.47 12.25
CA GLU A 112 -6.49 -25.18 10.82
C GLU A 112 -5.12 -24.65 10.39
N ASP A 113 -4.52 -23.77 11.19
CA ASP A 113 -3.18 -23.24 10.94
C ASP A 113 -2.12 -24.36 10.98
N SER A 114 -2.19 -25.24 11.98
CA SER A 114 -1.31 -26.41 12.09
C SER A 114 -1.46 -27.40 10.94
N ARG A 115 -2.59 -27.35 10.21
CA ARG A 115 -2.82 -28.14 9.00
C ARG A 115 -2.32 -27.45 7.72
N GLY A 116 -1.73 -26.26 7.84
CA GLY A 116 -1.22 -25.46 6.73
C GLY A 116 -2.31 -24.74 5.93
N LEU A 117 -3.53 -24.62 6.46
CA LEU A 117 -4.67 -24.08 5.72
C LEU A 117 -4.45 -22.62 5.29
N PHE A 118 -3.77 -21.84 6.13
CA PHE A 118 -3.56 -20.40 5.89
C PHE A 118 -2.26 -20.09 5.15
N THR A 119 -1.39 -21.07 4.94
CA THR A 119 -0.08 -20.86 4.28
C THR A 119 -0.22 -20.47 2.82
N GLU A 120 -1.19 -21.06 2.11
CA GLU A 120 -1.46 -20.80 0.70
C GLU A 120 -2.75 -19.98 0.48
N ALA A 121 -3.38 -19.52 1.56
CA ALA A 121 -4.63 -18.79 1.48
C ALA A 121 -4.41 -17.37 0.95
N ASP A 122 -5.24 -16.94 0.00
CA ASP A 122 -5.29 -15.54 -0.40
C ASP A 122 -5.98 -14.67 0.67
N GLY A 123 -5.86 -13.36 0.53
CA GLY A 123 -6.47 -12.42 1.46
C GLY A 123 -8.00 -12.51 1.51
N ARG A 124 -8.67 -12.90 0.42
CA ARG A 124 -10.14 -13.05 0.41
C ARG A 124 -10.57 -14.29 1.20
N GLN A 125 -9.82 -15.38 1.10
CA GLN A 125 -10.00 -16.58 1.90
C GLN A 125 -9.77 -16.27 3.37
N LEU A 126 -8.66 -15.60 3.71
CA LEU A 126 -8.37 -15.18 5.09
C LEU A 126 -9.44 -14.24 5.65
N LEU A 127 -9.96 -13.32 4.83
CA LEU A 127 -11.06 -12.45 5.21
C LEU A 127 -12.32 -13.24 5.57
N ARG A 128 -12.66 -14.31 4.84
CA ARG A 128 -13.81 -15.17 5.17
C ARG A 128 -13.67 -15.85 6.53
N TRP A 129 -12.47 -16.31 6.87
CA TRP A 129 -12.19 -16.89 8.20
C TRP A 129 -12.31 -15.83 9.30
N LEU A 130 -11.73 -14.64 9.06
CA LEU A 130 -11.79 -13.53 9.99
C LEU A 130 -13.23 -13.04 10.23
N THR A 131 -14.02 -12.85 9.17
CA THR A 131 -15.41 -12.39 9.32
C THR A 131 -16.26 -13.42 10.04
N ALA A 132 -16.09 -14.71 9.73
CA ALA A 132 -16.80 -15.76 10.44
C ALA A 132 -16.42 -15.81 11.93
N ALA A 133 -15.15 -15.63 12.28
CA ALA A 133 -14.71 -15.50 13.67
C ALA A 133 -15.32 -14.27 14.36
N HIS A 134 -15.30 -13.11 13.69
CA HIS A 134 -15.78 -11.85 14.24
C HIS A 134 -17.29 -11.86 14.53
N PHE A 135 -18.09 -12.47 13.64
CA PHE A 135 -19.54 -12.57 13.79
C PHE A 135 -20.02 -13.88 14.43
N HIS A 136 -19.12 -14.63 15.08
CA HIS A 136 -19.44 -15.89 15.76
C HIS A 136 -20.14 -16.93 14.86
N ALA A 137 -19.84 -16.93 13.55
CA ALA A 137 -20.36 -17.87 12.56
C ALA A 137 -19.42 -19.07 12.38
N VAL A 138 -18.95 -19.65 13.49
CA VAL A 138 -18.06 -20.80 13.50
C VAL A 138 -18.62 -21.90 14.38
N ASP A 139 -18.74 -23.10 13.83
CA ASP A 139 -19.00 -24.31 14.59
C ASP A 139 -17.71 -25.01 14.96
N TRP A 140 -17.66 -25.50 16.19
CA TRP A 140 -16.52 -26.24 16.71
C TRP A 140 -16.88 -27.71 16.87
N SER A 141 -16.02 -28.58 16.36
CA SER A 141 -16.15 -30.04 16.49
C SER A 141 -14.87 -30.63 17.07
N ILE A 142 -15.00 -31.42 18.13
CA ILE A 142 -13.84 -32.11 18.72
C ILE A 142 -13.30 -33.13 17.73
N VAL A 143 -12.00 -33.08 17.47
CA VAL A 143 -11.33 -34.05 16.58
C VAL A 143 -11.15 -35.37 17.35
N PRO A 144 -11.72 -36.50 16.89
CA PRO A 144 -11.71 -37.76 17.62
C PRO A 144 -10.29 -38.20 18.01
N GLY A 145 -10.13 -38.59 19.28
CA GLY A 145 -8.83 -39.05 19.80
C GLY A 145 -7.83 -37.94 20.10
N THR A 146 -8.24 -36.67 20.06
CA THR A 146 -7.40 -35.52 20.41
C THR A 146 -8.15 -34.52 21.30
N THR A 147 -7.44 -33.53 21.83
CA THR A 147 -8.02 -32.38 22.55
C THR A 147 -8.23 -31.16 21.65
N TYR A 148 -8.04 -31.30 20.33
CA TYR A 148 -8.19 -30.20 19.39
C TYR A 148 -9.64 -30.06 18.93
N GLU A 149 -10.03 -28.81 18.68
CA GLU A 149 -11.29 -28.47 18.05
C GLU A 149 -11.04 -28.03 16.62
N ARG A 150 -11.88 -28.51 15.72
CA ARG A 150 -11.87 -28.13 14.31
C ARG A 150 -13.04 -27.20 14.04
N ALA A 151 -12.75 -26.08 13.39
CA ALA A 151 -13.70 -25.09 12.95
C ALA A 151 -14.39 -25.50 11.64
N ALA A 152 -15.71 -25.28 11.59
CA ALA A 152 -16.51 -25.30 10.38
C ALA A 152 -17.19 -23.93 10.24
N LEU A 153 -16.88 -23.23 9.15
CA LEU A 153 -17.44 -21.91 8.89
C LEU A 153 -18.93 -22.03 8.51
N ARG A 154 -19.77 -21.22 9.16
CA ARG A 154 -21.17 -21.00 8.80
C ARG A 154 -21.31 -19.78 7.90
N GLU A 155 -22.48 -19.64 7.29
CA GLU A 155 -22.84 -18.41 6.58
C GLU A 155 -23.05 -17.28 7.60
N VAL A 156 -22.37 -16.15 7.35
CA VAL A 156 -22.54 -14.92 8.11
C VAL A 156 -23.77 -14.20 7.60
N ASP A 157 -24.63 -13.71 8.49
CA ASP A 157 -25.78 -12.90 8.11
C ASP A 157 -25.33 -11.52 7.64
N THR A 158 -25.22 -11.35 6.31
CA THR A 158 -24.83 -10.08 5.69
C THR A 158 -25.94 -9.02 5.70
N ALA A 159 -27.17 -9.40 6.07
CA ALA A 159 -28.27 -8.45 6.19
C ALA A 159 -28.29 -7.76 7.56
N ALA A 160 -27.59 -8.31 8.55
CA ALA A 160 -27.47 -7.74 9.88
C ALA A 160 -26.88 -6.32 9.83
N PRO A 161 -27.43 -5.37 10.61
CA PRO A 161 -26.94 -3.99 10.63
C PRO A 161 -25.49 -3.92 11.13
N GLU A 162 -25.08 -4.78 12.06
CA GLU A 162 -23.69 -4.84 12.53
C GLU A 162 -22.73 -5.24 11.40
N TYR A 163 -23.11 -6.21 10.57
CA TYR A 163 -22.30 -6.63 9.43
C TYR A 163 -22.17 -5.52 8.39
N ARG A 164 -23.27 -4.85 8.06
CA ARG A 164 -23.26 -3.74 7.08
C ARG A 164 -22.39 -2.57 7.53
N GLU A 165 -22.44 -2.26 8.82
CA GLU A 165 -21.62 -1.20 9.40
C GLU A 165 -20.13 -1.57 9.40
N PHE A 166 -19.80 -2.80 9.78
CA PHE A 166 -18.44 -3.32 9.64
C PHE A 166 -17.95 -3.27 8.19
N GLU A 167 -18.77 -3.72 7.24
CA GLU A 167 -18.41 -3.74 5.83
C GLU A 167 -18.18 -2.31 5.30
N ARG A 168 -19.02 -1.35 5.69
CA ARG A 168 -18.84 0.07 5.39
C ARG A 168 -17.50 0.60 5.89
N GLN A 169 -17.21 0.42 7.19
CA GLN A 169 -15.95 0.86 7.78
C GLN A 169 -14.73 0.19 7.15
N LEU A 170 -14.86 -1.09 6.78
CA LEU A 170 -13.81 -1.84 6.10
C LEU A 170 -13.48 -1.23 4.73
N TYR A 171 -14.47 -1.06 3.87
CA TYR A 171 -14.25 -0.50 2.54
C TYR A 171 -13.79 0.96 2.60
N GLU A 172 -14.30 1.74 3.54
CA GLU A 172 -13.82 3.11 3.79
C GLU A 172 -12.31 3.11 4.08
N LYS A 173 -11.86 2.35 5.09
CA LYS A 173 -10.43 2.26 5.45
C LYS A 173 -9.55 1.70 4.34
N VAL A 174 -10.03 0.71 3.59
CA VAL A 174 -9.27 0.14 2.46
C VAL A 174 -9.07 1.18 1.37
N LEU A 175 -10.12 1.93 1.02
CA LEU A 175 -10.03 2.97 0.01
C LEU A 175 -9.17 4.15 0.47
N GLU A 176 -9.24 4.54 1.74
CA GLU A 176 -8.31 5.50 2.34
C GLU A 176 -6.86 5.03 2.21
N ARG A 177 -6.59 3.78 2.60
CA ARG A 177 -5.25 3.16 2.54
C ARG A 177 -4.69 3.11 1.12
N MET A 178 -5.56 2.93 0.13
CA MET A 178 -5.21 2.93 -1.30
C MET A 178 -5.05 4.34 -1.89
N GLY A 179 -5.29 5.40 -1.12
CA GLY A 179 -5.14 6.79 -1.56
C GLY A 179 -6.39 7.41 -2.17
N PHE A 180 -7.54 6.77 -2.05
CA PHE A 180 -8.83 7.23 -2.58
C PHE A 180 -9.67 8.02 -1.55
N GLN A 181 -9.06 8.43 -0.43
CA GLN A 181 -9.69 9.22 0.63
C GLN A 181 -10.43 10.46 0.12
N HIS A 182 -9.93 11.11 -0.94
CA HIS A 182 -10.54 12.31 -1.51
C HIS A 182 -11.87 12.06 -2.23
N LEU A 183 -12.18 10.81 -2.57
CA LEU A 183 -13.42 10.40 -3.21
C LEU A 183 -14.49 9.98 -2.20
N LEU A 184 -14.08 9.70 -0.96
CA LEU A 184 -15.00 9.39 0.13
C LEU A 184 -15.70 10.69 0.54
N THR A 185 -17.00 10.61 0.83
CA THR A 185 -17.66 11.73 1.51
C THR A 185 -17.00 11.93 2.87
N PRO A 186 -16.59 13.15 3.25
CA PRO A 186 -16.17 13.41 4.61
C PRO A 186 -17.34 13.07 5.51
N ASP A 187 -17.06 12.31 6.55
CA ASP A 187 -18.06 11.84 7.50
C ASP A 187 -18.91 13.03 8.00
N ARG A 188 -20.19 12.78 8.23
CA ARG A 188 -21.19 13.81 8.57
C ARG A 188 -20.90 14.53 9.91
N ASP A 189 -19.84 14.13 10.61
CA ASP A 189 -19.40 14.70 11.88
C ASP A 189 -18.61 16.02 11.76
N GLU A 190 -18.23 16.46 10.56
CA GLU A 190 -17.72 17.83 10.39
C GLU A 190 -18.84 18.88 10.31
N ALA A 191 -20.08 18.48 9.95
CA ALA A 191 -21.23 19.37 9.92
C ALA A 191 -21.77 19.71 11.33
N SER A 192 -21.37 18.98 12.36
CA SER A 192 -21.69 19.26 13.77
C SER A 192 -20.62 20.10 14.48
N ARG A 193 -19.47 20.38 13.83
CA ARG A 193 -18.44 21.34 14.28
C ARG A 193 -18.57 22.71 13.64
N VAL A 194 -19.79 23.18 13.40
CA VAL A 194 -20.01 24.62 13.20
C VAL A 194 -19.77 25.30 14.55
N PRO A 195 -18.83 26.25 14.70
CA PRO A 195 -18.76 27.08 15.90
C PRO A 195 -20.09 27.82 15.99
N ARG A 196 -20.87 27.57 17.04
CA ARG A 196 -22.02 28.41 17.38
C ARG A 196 -21.48 29.79 17.68
N HIS A 197 -21.47 30.68 16.68
CA HIS A 197 -21.25 32.10 16.89
C HIS A 197 -22.27 32.58 17.94
N PRO A 198 -21.85 33.23 19.04
CA PRO A 198 -22.80 33.86 19.94
C PRO A 198 -23.50 34.99 19.18
N LEU A 199 -24.83 35.00 19.21
CA LEU A 199 -25.64 36.12 18.73
C LEU A 199 -25.18 37.41 19.43
N PRO A 200 -24.97 38.52 18.70
CA PRO A 200 -24.61 39.80 19.32
C PRO A 200 -25.79 40.29 20.17
N GLN A 201 -25.54 40.51 21.46
CA GLN A 201 -26.52 41.10 22.37
C GLN A 201 -26.82 42.55 21.95
N PRO A 202 -28.09 42.99 21.98
CA PRO A 202 -28.45 44.36 21.68
C PRO A 202 -27.96 45.28 22.82
N LYS A 203 -27.18 46.30 22.45
CA LYS A 203 -26.75 47.37 23.35
C LYS A 203 -27.98 48.07 23.94
N ARG A 204 -28.18 47.91 25.25
CA ARG A 204 -29.15 48.71 26.01
C ARG A 204 -28.64 50.16 26.00
N GLY A 205 -29.41 51.03 25.36
CA GLY A 205 -29.12 52.45 25.27
C GLY A 205 -29.10 53.11 26.64
N ASP A 206 -28.11 53.99 26.82
CA ASP A 206 -28.13 55.06 27.80
C ASP A 206 -29.39 55.90 27.59
N THR A 207 -30.18 56.05 28.65
CA THR A 207 -31.18 57.10 28.75
C THR A 207 -30.91 57.84 30.06
N ARG A 208 -30.40 59.06 29.88
CA ARG A 208 -30.52 60.28 30.71
C ARG A 208 -30.74 60.13 32.21
#